data_AF-W7YH79-F1
#
_entry.id   AF-W7YH79-F1
#
_cell.length_a   1.000
_cell.length_b   1.000
_cell.length_c   1.000
_cell.angle_alpha   90.00
_cell.angle_beta   90.00
_cell.angle_gamma   90.00
#
_symmetry.space_group_name_H-M   'P 1'
#
loop_
_entity.id
_entity.type
_entity.pdbx_description
1 polymer ?
#
loop_
_entity_poly.entity_id
_entity_poly.type
_entity_poly.pdbx_seq_one_letter_code
_entity_poly.pdbx_strand_id
1 'polypeptide(L)'
;MGLQVSVGICDVVEFIRDPSGVPLAREEGLYLPYPVEYKRGKPKRNDSDHSQLVAQVICLEEMLVCDIPKAYFYYDEIKHRVEVVITEADRVRVRASIDEMRHYFDRNHTPKAKAGPHCLSCSLNNICVPDILNERSVSSYIESRLNE
;
A
#
# COMPACT_ATOMS: atom_id res chain seq x y z
N MET A 1 -2.21 9.64 -17.52
CA MET A 1 -0.93 8.95 -17.24
C MET A 1 -1.30 7.81 -16.30
N GLY A 2 -1.24 6.56 -16.76
CA GLY A 2 -1.73 5.41 -15.99
C GLY A 2 -0.81 5.08 -14.80
N LEU A 3 -1.38 4.51 -13.75
CA LEU A 3 -0.65 4.03 -12.58
C LEU A 3 0.17 2.79 -12.98
N GLN A 4 1.49 2.90 -12.97
CA GLN A 4 2.37 1.77 -13.29
C GLN A 4 2.67 0.97 -12.02
N VAL A 5 1.73 0.11 -11.62
CA VAL A 5 1.96 -0.93 -10.61
C VAL A 5 2.67 -2.10 -11.29
N SER A 6 3.73 -2.64 -10.69
CA SER A 6 4.54 -3.70 -11.32
C SER A 6 3.75 -4.99 -11.53
N VAL A 7 2.96 -5.42 -10.53
CA VAL A 7 1.98 -6.52 -10.56
C VAL A 7 1.24 -6.52 -9.22
N GLY A 8 -0.02 -6.98 -9.20
CA GLY A 8 -0.81 -7.15 -7.99
C GLY A 8 -1.93 -8.16 -8.20
N ILE A 9 -2.52 -8.64 -7.09
CA ILE A 9 -3.64 -9.59 -7.10
C ILE A 9 -4.71 -9.02 -6.16
N CYS A 10 -5.97 -9.02 -6.61
CA CYS A 10 -7.12 -8.82 -5.73
C CYS A 10 -7.53 -10.18 -5.17
N ASP A 11 -7.83 -10.25 -3.86
CA ASP A 11 -8.33 -11.49 -3.27
C ASP A 11 -9.67 -11.90 -3.90
N VAL A 12 -10.63 -10.97 -3.89
CA VAL A 12 -11.94 -11.13 -4.53
C VAL A 12 -12.36 -9.81 -5.18
N VAL A 13 -13.01 -9.90 -6.34
CA VAL A 13 -13.69 -8.77 -6.98
C VAL A 13 -15.15 -9.17 -7.17
N GLU A 14 -16.05 -8.45 -6.49
CA GLU A 14 -17.49 -8.64 -6.58
C GLU A 14 -18.06 -7.73 -7.67
N PHE A 15 -18.72 -8.30 -8.68
CA PHE A 15 -19.41 -7.54 -9.71
C PHE A 15 -20.89 -7.39 -9.35
N ILE A 16 -21.33 -6.16 -9.06
CA ILE A 16 -22.69 -5.87 -8.60
C ILE A 16 -23.43 -5.10 -9.70
N ARG A 17 -24.66 -5.51 -10.03
CA ARG A 17 -25.50 -4.84 -11.05
C ARG A 17 -25.66 -3.36 -10.72
N ASP A 18 -25.31 -2.51 -11.67
CA ASP A 18 -25.42 -1.06 -11.54
C ASP A 18 -25.53 -0.43 -12.94
N PRO A 19 -26.50 0.48 -13.20
CA PRO A 19 -26.65 1.16 -14.48
C PRO A 19 -25.43 2.00 -14.92
N SER A 20 -24.56 2.39 -13.99
CA SER A 20 -23.31 3.09 -14.26
C SER A 20 -22.09 2.17 -14.45
N GLY A 21 -22.31 0.85 -14.38
CA GLY A 21 -21.26 -0.15 -14.48
C GLY A 21 -20.80 -0.46 -15.90
N VAL A 22 -20.02 -1.54 -16.01
CA VAL A 22 -19.44 -2.03 -17.26
C VAL A 22 -20.12 -3.33 -17.72
N PRO A 23 -20.17 -3.60 -19.03
CA PRO A 23 -20.67 -4.89 -19.51
C PRO A 23 -19.69 -6.01 -19.18
N LEU A 24 -20.22 -7.18 -18.84
CA LEU A 24 -19.43 -8.39 -18.63
C LEU A 24 -19.72 -9.41 -19.72
N ALA A 25 -18.69 -10.12 -20.17
CA ALA A 25 -18.86 -11.15 -21.19
C ALA A 25 -19.82 -12.24 -20.68
N ARG A 26 -20.86 -12.53 -21.48
CA ARG A 26 -21.89 -13.55 -21.19
C ARG A 26 -22.87 -13.21 -20.06
N GLU A 27 -22.88 -11.97 -19.59
CA GLU A 27 -23.86 -11.49 -18.60
C GLU A 27 -24.74 -10.39 -19.21
N GLU A 28 -26.04 -10.43 -18.93
CA GLU A 28 -26.95 -9.34 -19.31
C GLU A 28 -26.88 -8.20 -18.28
N GLY A 29 -26.79 -6.96 -18.74
CA GLY A 29 -26.75 -5.76 -17.89
C GLY A 29 -25.34 -5.19 -17.67
N LEU A 30 -25.25 -4.23 -16.75
CA LEU A 30 -24.02 -3.50 -16.39
C LEU A 30 -23.68 -3.76 -14.92
N TYR A 31 -22.38 -3.79 -14.60
CA TYR A 31 -21.88 -4.18 -13.29
C TYR A 31 -20.71 -3.30 -12.85
N LEU A 32 -20.70 -2.90 -11.58
CA LEU A 32 -19.54 -2.24 -10.97
C LEU A 32 -18.67 -3.27 -10.24
N PRO A 33 -17.33 -3.21 -10.43
CA PRO A 33 -16.37 -4.06 -9.73
C PRO A 33 -16.04 -3.49 -8.34
N TYR A 34 -16.34 -4.24 -7.29
CA TYR A 34 -15.99 -3.89 -5.92
C TYR A 34 -14.92 -4.85 -5.38
N PRO A 35 -13.67 -4.39 -5.17
CA PRO A 35 -12.65 -5.24 -4.56
C PRO A 35 -12.98 -5.49 -3.09
N VAL A 36 -12.78 -6.74 -2.67
CA VAL A 36 -12.91 -7.21 -1.29
C VAL A 36 -11.57 -7.82 -0.87
N GLU A 37 -10.86 -7.13 0.01
CA GLU A 37 -9.56 -7.54 0.53
C GLU A 37 -9.73 -8.28 1.87
N TYR A 38 -9.18 -9.49 1.96
CA TYR A 38 -9.26 -10.31 3.15
C TYR A 38 -8.10 -10.01 4.09
N LYS A 39 -8.43 -9.61 5.32
CA LYS A 39 -7.43 -9.38 6.36
C LYS A 39 -7.60 -10.39 7.49
N ARG A 40 -6.49 -11.07 7.81
CA ARG A 40 -6.37 -11.84 9.05
C ARG A 40 -6.11 -10.86 10.19
N GLY A 41 -6.88 -10.95 11.27
CA GLY A 41 -6.74 -10.05 12.41
C GLY A 41 -7.76 -8.91 12.45
N LYS A 42 -7.40 -7.90 13.24
CA LYS A 42 -8.16 -6.66 13.43
C LYS A 42 -7.60 -5.54 12.55
N PRO A 43 -8.37 -4.46 12.30
CA PRO A 43 -7.89 -3.28 11.59
C PRO A 43 -6.54 -2.78 12.12
N LYS A 44 -5.58 -2.56 11.22
CA LYS A 44 -4.29 -1.95 11.59
C LYS A 44 -4.49 -0.48 11.97
N ARG A 45 -3.58 0.04 12.80
CA ARG A 45 -3.55 1.48 13.17
C ARG A 45 -2.97 2.38 12.07
N ASN A 46 -2.35 1.82 11.03
CA ASN A 46 -1.71 2.58 9.96
C ASN A 46 -2.45 2.42 8.62
N ASP A 47 -2.20 3.33 7.69
CA ASP A 47 -2.92 3.41 6.42
C ASP A 47 -2.40 2.44 5.34
N SER A 48 -1.60 1.43 5.72
CA SER A 48 -0.99 0.52 4.77
C SER A 48 -2.01 -0.36 4.04
N ASP A 49 -2.94 -0.96 4.80
CA ASP A 49 -4.01 -1.78 4.22
C ASP A 49 -4.95 -0.93 3.36
N HIS A 50 -5.26 0.30 3.79
CA HIS A 50 -6.06 1.26 3.02
C HIS A 50 -5.39 1.64 1.71
N SER A 51 -4.09 1.95 1.74
CA SER A 51 -3.33 2.29 0.53
C SER A 51 -3.26 1.13 -0.46
N GLN A 52 -3.16 -0.12 0.04
CA GLN A 52 -3.23 -1.32 -0.80
C GLN A 52 -4.61 -1.46 -1.47
N LEU A 53 -5.70 -1.29 -0.72
CA LEU A 53 -7.06 -1.38 -1.24
C LEU A 53 -7.33 -0.30 -2.31
N VAL A 54 -6.88 0.94 -2.06
CA VAL A 54 -7.00 2.05 -3.01
C VAL A 54 -6.16 1.78 -4.27
N ALA A 55 -4.99 1.16 -4.16
CA ALA A 55 -4.20 0.77 -5.34
C ALA A 55 -4.93 -0.27 -6.20
N GLN A 56 -5.60 -1.26 -5.59
CA GLN A 56 -6.45 -2.22 -6.32
C GLN A 56 -7.59 -1.52 -7.03
N VAL A 57 -8.25 -0.56 -6.37
CA VAL A 57 -9.30 0.26 -6.98
C VAL A 57 -8.78 0.99 -8.21
N ILE A 58 -7.66 1.72 -8.12
CA ILE A 58 -7.09 2.43 -9.28
C ILE A 58 -6.80 1.46 -10.43
N CYS A 59 -6.22 0.29 -10.16
CA CYS A 59 -5.98 -0.71 -11.19
C CYS A 59 -7.28 -1.18 -11.87
N LEU A 60 -8.33 -1.47 -11.09
CA LEU A 60 -9.62 -1.89 -11.64
C LEU A 60 -10.29 -0.77 -12.46
N GLU A 61 -10.25 0.47 -11.99
CA GLU A 61 -10.76 1.65 -12.71
C GLU A 61 -10.04 1.81 -14.06
N GLU A 62 -8.71 1.65 -14.10
CA GLU A 62 -7.94 1.74 -15.34
C GLU A 62 -8.18 0.56 -16.28
N MET A 63 -8.32 -0.66 -15.75
CA MET A 63 -8.55 -1.88 -16.54
C MET A 63 -9.96 -1.93 -17.16
N LEU A 64 -10.97 -1.45 -16.42
CA LEU A 64 -12.38 -1.59 -16.78
C LEU A 64 -13.01 -0.28 -17.25
N VAL A 65 -12.30 0.85 -17.12
CA VAL A 65 -12.75 2.19 -17.55
C VAL A 65 -14.06 2.57 -16.85
N CYS A 66 -14.07 2.49 -15.53
CA CYS A 66 -15.21 2.84 -14.67
C CYS A 66 -14.77 3.55 -13.38
N ASP A 67 -15.71 4.15 -12.67
CA ASP A 67 -15.47 4.76 -11.35
C ASP A 67 -15.93 3.83 -10.23
N ILE A 68 -15.07 3.59 -9.23
CA ILE A 68 -15.35 2.71 -8.10
C ILE A 68 -15.39 3.56 -6.82
N PRO A 69 -16.57 3.93 -6.31
CA PRO A 69 -16.69 4.89 -5.20
C PRO A 69 -16.36 4.28 -3.84
N LYS A 70 -16.29 2.96 -3.75
CA LYS A 70 -16.08 2.24 -2.49
C LYS A 70 -15.44 0.87 -2.72
N ALA A 71 -14.84 0.34 -1.68
CA ALA A 71 -14.27 -0.99 -1.63
C ALA A 71 -14.48 -1.59 -0.24
N TYR A 72 -14.03 -2.83 -0.02
CA TYR A 72 -14.34 -3.54 1.21
C TYR A 72 -13.11 -4.24 1.80
N PHE A 73 -13.02 -4.19 3.12
CA PHE A 73 -12.25 -5.17 3.88
C PHE A 73 -13.18 -6.26 4.39
N TYR A 74 -12.72 -7.49 4.39
CA TYR A 74 -13.33 -8.59 5.14
C TYR A 74 -12.35 -9.08 6.21
N TYR A 75 -12.71 -8.87 7.48
CA TYR A 75 -11.88 -9.29 8.61
C TYR A 75 -12.30 -10.68 9.09
N ASP A 76 -11.43 -11.66 8.90
CA ASP A 76 -11.77 -13.07 9.08
C ASP A 76 -12.08 -13.44 10.53
N GLU A 77 -11.39 -12.83 11.50
CA GLU A 77 -11.59 -13.11 12.93
C GLU A 77 -12.94 -12.64 13.47
N ILE A 78 -13.42 -11.50 12.95
CA ILE A 78 -14.70 -10.91 13.35
C ILE A 78 -15.82 -11.19 12.35
N LYS A 79 -15.51 -11.90 11.25
CA LYS A 79 -16.41 -12.22 10.12
C LYS A 79 -17.21 -11.00 9.63
N HIS A 80 -16.56 -9.84 9.64
CA HIS A 80 -17.21 -8.56 9.41
C HIS A 80 -16.69 -7.88 8.15
N ARG A 81 -17.61 -7.41 7.31
CA ARG A 81 -17.33 -6.61 6.12
C ARG A 81 -17.33 -5.14 6.51
N VAL A 82 -16.26 -4.43 6.17
CA VAL A 82 -16.12 -2.99 6.42
C VAL A 82 -16.09 -2.28 5.09
N GLU A 83 -17.06 -1.40 4.87
CA GLU A 83 -17.10 -0.52 3.71
C GLU A 83 -16.06 0.59 3.86
N VAL A 84 -15.34 0.85 2.79
CA VAL A 84 -14.33 1.90 2.68
C VAL A 84 -14.73 2.79 1.52
N VAL A 85 -15.06 4.05 1.81
CA VAL A 85 -15.29 5.07 0.77
C VAL A 85 -13.94 5.44 0.15
N ILE A 86 -13.87 5.49 -1.18
CA ILE A 86 -12.65 5.81 -1.91
C ILE A 86 -12.73 7.24 -2.43
N THR A 87 -11.90 8.11 -1.88
CA THR A 87 -11.89 9.53 -2.23
C THR A 87 -10.79 9.85 -3.25
N GLU A 88 -10.93 10.97 -3.96
CA GLU A 88 -9.84 11.47 -4.82
C GLU A 88 -8.55 11.75 -4.04
N ALA A 89 -8.67 12.19 -2.78
CA ALA A 89 -7.50 12.39 -1.92
C ALA A 89 -6.74 11.08 -1.68
N ASP A 90 -7.45 9.95 -1.55
CA ASP A 90 -6.83 8.63 -1.42
C ASP A 90 -6.07 8.25 -2.69
N ARG A 91 -6.70 8.46 -3.87
CA ARG A 91 -6.07 8.16 -5.16
C ARG A 91 -4.80 8.99 -5.38
N VAL A 92 -4.86 10.29 -5.07
CA VAL A 92 -3.71 11.21 -5.16
C VAL A 92 -2.58 10.76 -4.24
N ARG A 93 -2.89 10.39 -2.98
CA ARG A 93 -1.88 9.93 -2.02
C ARG A 93 -1.19 8.65 -2.49
N VAL A 94 -1.96 7.66 -2.96
CA VAL A 94 -1.40 6.39 -3.45
C VAL A 94 -0.56 6.59 -4.70
N ARG A 95 -1.00 7.40 -5.67
CA ARG A 95 -0.20 7.75 -6.85
C ARG A 95 1.12 8.41 -6.46
N ALA A 96 1.08 9.40 -5.56
CA ALA A 96 2.28 10.08 -5.08
C ALA A 96 3.27 9.12 -4.39
N SER A 97 2.79 8.20 -3.56
CA SER A 97 3.64 7.18 -2.93
C SER A 97 4.29 6.23 -3.94
N ILE A 98 3.55 5.82 -4.97
CA ILE A 98 4.09 4.96 -6.04
C ILE A 98 5.13 5.74 -6.86
N ASP A 99 4.87 6.99 -7.20
CA ASP A 99 5.80 7.84 -7.94
C ASP A 99 7.10 8.09 -7.14
N GLU A 100 6.99 8.32 -5.83
CA GLU A 100 8.17 8.45 -4.95
C GLU A 100 8.99 7.15 -4.93
N MET A 101 8.33 6.00 -4.77
CA MET A 101 8.98 4.69 -4.78
C MET A 101 9.72 4.44 -6.10
N ARG A 102 9.09 4.77 -7.23
CA ARG A 102 9.71 4.66 -8.56
C ARG A 102 10.90 5.58 -8.71
N HIS A 103 10.79 6.82 -8.25
CA HIS A 103 11.89 7.78 -8.28
C HIS A 103 13.12 7.33 -7.47
N TYR A 104 12.92 6.58 -6.38
CA TYR A 104 14.02 5.92 -5.67
C TYR A 104 14.63 4.77 -6.49
N PHE A 105 13.78 3.93 -7.08
CA PHE A 105 14.21 2.80 -7.89
C PHE A 105 15.01 3.23 -9.14
N ASP A 106 14.49 4.17 -9.92
CA ASP A 106 15.09 4.63 -11.18
C ASP A 106 16.47 5.27 -10.97
N ARG A 107 16.72 5.84 -9.79
CA ARG A 107 18.00 6.45 -9.41
C ARG A 107 18.92 5.50 -8.65
N ASN A 108 18.54 4.24 -8.48
CA ASN A 108 19.23 3.26 -7.62
C ASN A 108 19.53 3.83 -6.22
N HIS A 109 18.61 4.62 -5.69
CA HIS A 109 18.79 5.32 -4.42
C HIS A 109 17.98 4.65 -3.32
N THR A 110 18.65 4.10 -2.31
CA THR A 110 18.02 3.66 -1.07
C THR A 110 18.05 4.81 -0.05
N PRO A 111 16.90 5.37 0.36
CA PRO A 111 16.87 6.43 1.36
C PRO A 111 17.34 5.93 2.73
N LYS A 112 17.85 6.83 3.57
CA LYS A 112 18.24 6.49 4.95
C LYS A 112 17.02 6.01 5.74
N ALA A 113 17.13 4.84 6.36
CA ALA A 113 16.09 4.31 7.22
C ALA A 113 15.88 5.21 8.45
N LYS A 114 14.63 5.32 8.90
CA LYS A 114 14.27 5.99 10.16
C LYS A 114 14.17 4.91 11.24
N ALA A 115 15.20 4.77 12.07
CA ALA A 115 15.20 3.78 13.15
C ALA A 115 14.04 4.01 14.12
N GLY A 116 13.41 2.94 14.60
CA GLY A 116 12.33 3.00 15.57
C GLY A 116 11.78 1.61 15.95
N PRO A 117 10.73 1.52 16.78
CA PRO A 117 10.22 0.23 17.28
C PRO A 117 9.80 -0.75 16.18
N HIS A 118 9.39 -0.24 15.00
CA HIS A 118 9.04 -1.04 13.83
C HIS A 118 10.23 -1.82 13.24
N CYS A 119 11.47 -1.44 13.54
CA CYS A 119 12.66 -2.17 13.10
C CYS A 119 12.76 -3.58 13.73
N LEU A 120 12.20 -3.78 14.93
CA LEU A 120 12.24 -5.07 15.63
C LEU A 120 11.43 -6.17 14.91
N SER A 121 10.38 -5.77 14.18
CA SER A 121 9.55 -6.67 13.38
C SER A 121 9.88 -6.61 11.88
N CYS A 122 10.92 -5.88 11.49
CA CYS A 122 11.30 -5.72 10.09
C CYS A 122 12.12 -6.90 9.62
N SER A 123 11.67 -7.58 8.56
CA SER A 123 12.41 -8.67 7.91
C SER A 123 13.75 -8.22 7.32
N LEU A 124 13.93 -6.92 7.07
CA LEU A 124 15.16 -6.33 6.53
C LEU A 124 16.13 -5.85 7.62
N ASN A 125 15.85 -6.06 8.91
CA ASN A 125 16.67 -5.52 10.01
C ASN A 125 18.16 -5.89 9.85
N ASN A 126 18.47 -7.17 9.60
CA ASN A 126 19.85 -7.65 9.47
C ASN A 126 20.57 -7.17 8.19
N ILE A 127 19.84 -6.62 7.22
CA ILE A 127 20.40 -6.06 5.98
C ILE A 127 20.55 -4.54 6.11
N CYS A 128 19.54 -3.88 6.65
CA CYS A 128 19.52 -2.44 6.85
C CYS A 128 20.43 -1.99 8.00
N VAL A 129 20.53 -2.82 9.06
CA VAL A 129 21.26 -2.59 10.31
C VAL A 129 21.03 -1.18 10.89
N PRO A 130 19.76 -0.83 11.21
CA PRO A 130 19.38 0.55 11.54
C PRO A 130 20.02 1.09 12.82
N ASP A 131 20.44 0.21 13.75
CA ASP A 131 21.03 0.62 15.03
C ASP A 131 22.36 1.37 14.86
N ILE A 132 23.13 1.06 13.82
CA ILE A 132 24.41 1.74 13.50
C ILE A 132 24.18 3.21 13.10
N LEU A 133 22.98 3.57 12.63
CA LEU A 133 22.67 4.94 12.20
C LEU A 133 22.68 5.94 13.37
N ASN A 134 22.52 5.45 14.61
CA ASN A 134 22.50 6.29 15.83
C ASN A 134 23.81 6.22 16.62
N GLU A 135 24.81 5.47 16.14
CA GLU A 135 26.08 5.33 16.82
C GLU A 135 26.99 6.53 16.60
N ARG A 136 27.82 6.82 17.60
CA ARG A 136 28.86 7.84 17.48
C ARG A 136 29.78 7.53 16.30
N SER A 137 30.25 8.56 15.62
CA SER A 137 31.25 8.38 14.57
C SER A 137 32.53 7.75 15.13
N VAL A 138 33.23 6.95 14.32
CA VAL A 138 34.52 6.38 14.70
C VAL A 138 35.52 7.47 15.09
N SER A 139 35.52 8.60 14.38
CA SER A 139 36.38 9.74 14.68
C SER A 139 36.14 10.31 16.07
N SER A 140 34.86 10.58 16.43
CA SER A 140 34.55 11.12 17.76
C SER A 140 34.82 10.11 18.88
N TYR A 141 34.73 8.81 18.62
CA TYR A 141 35.18 7.78 19.56
C TYR A 141 36.70 7.84 19.79
N ILE A 142 37.49 7.86 18.72
CA ILE A 142 38.96 7.87 18.80
C ILE A 142 39.44 9.12 19.54
N GLU A 143 38.92 10.30 19.19
CA GLU A 143 39.26 11.56 19.87
C GLU A 143 38.95 11.51 21.36
N SER A 144 37.80 10.96 21.75
CA SER A 144 37.45 10.80 23.16
C SER A 144 38.41 9.88 23.93
N ARG A 145 39.02 8.88 23.27
CA ARG A 145 39.93 7.93 23.92
C ARG A 145 41.39 8.39 23.94
N LEU A 146 41.77 9.28 23.02
CA LEU A 146 43.09 9.92 23.02
C LEU A 146 43.18 11.07 24.02
N ASN A 147 42.04 11.65 24.41
CA ASN A 147 41.94 12.73 25.39
C ASN A 147 41.61 12.24 26.82
N GLU A 148 41.54 10.93 27.05
CA GLU A 148 41.53 10.27 28.38
C GLU A 148 42.96 10.02 28.88
#